data_AF-A0A3M0M757-F1
#
_entry.id   AF-A0A3M0M757-F1
#
_cell.length_a   1.000
_cell.length_b   1.000
_cell.length_c   1.000
_cell.angle_alpha   90.00
_cell.angle_beta   90.00
_cell.angle_gamma   90.00
#
_symmetry.space_group_name_H-M   'P 1'
#
loop_
_entity.id
_entity.type
_entity.pdbx_description
1 polymer ?
#
loop_
_entity_poly.entity_id
_entity_poly.type
_entity_poly.pdbx_seq_one_letter_code
_entity_poly.pdbx_strand_id
1 'polypeptide(L)'
;MEALQLHPAWEAEFVKSDGETGRGGGGAITPALSGKLTEAVRKALAENLSSRVVILAPDHRRRMIRAVLASNGIATPVIGLEEVDTSADLHLAGTVQAA
;
A
#
# COMPACT_ATOMS: atom_id res chain seq x y z
N MET A 1 -6.67 -16.06 4.55
CA MET A 1 -6.90 -14.68 4.01
C MET A 1 -5.85 -14.41 2.96
N GLU A 2 -6.14 -13.68 1.88
CA GLU A 2 -5.13 -13.32 0.89
C GLU A 2 -4.55 -11.93 1.13
N ALA A 3 -3.24 -11.79 0.93
CA ALA A 3 -2.53 -10.55 1.11
C ALA A 3 -1.73 -10.16 -0.12
N LEU A 4 -1.80 -8.87 -0.48
CA LEU A 4 -0.88 -8.22 -1.40
C LEU A 4 0.07 -7.36 -0.58
N GLN A 5 1.37 -7.60 -0.70
CA GLN A 5 2.38 -6.79 -0.01
C GLN A 5 2.92 -5.70 -0.94
N LEU A 6 3.18 -4.50 -0.42
CA LEU A 6 3.94 -3.51 -1.19
C LEU A 6 5.39 -3.98 -1.37
N HIS A 7 5.90 -3.88 -2.59
CA HIS A 7 7.33 -4.12 -2.84
C HIS A 7 8.19 -3.12 -2.04
N PRO A 8 9.33 -3.53 -1.45
CA PRO A 8 10.19 -2.64 -0.67
C PRO A 8 10.66 -1.37 -1.40
N ALA A 9 10.74 -1.42 -2.75
CA ALA A 9 11.10 -0.26 -3.57
C ALA A 9 10.13 0.93 -3.43
N TRP A 10 8.89 0.71 -2.98
CA TRP A 10 7.95 1.79 -2.66
C TRP A 10 8.47 2.73 -1.57
N GLU A 11 9.26 2.23 -0.61
CA GLU A 11 9.78 3.08 0.46
C GLU A 11 10.70 4.19 -0.08
N ALA A 12 11.52 3.89 -1.09
CA ALA A 12 12.37 4.88 -1.73
C ALA A 12 11.56 5.98 -2.42
N GLU A 13 10.45 5.62 -3.07
CA GLU A 13 9.53 6.56 -3.71
C GLU A 13 8.82 7.45 -2.67
N PHE A 14 8.38 6.86 -1.56
CA PHE A 14 7.76 7.61 -0.47
C PHE A 14 8.75 8.59 0.17
N VAL A 15 9.97 8.15 0.48
CA VAL A 15 11.03 9.01 1.04
C VAL A 15 11.36 10.16 0.09
N LYS A 16 11.45 9.90 -1.22
CA LYS A 16 11.66 10.94 -2.22
C LYS A 16 10.52 11.97 -2.21
N SER A 17 9.26 11.51 -2.21
CA SER A 17 8.09 12.39 -2.13
C SER A 17 8.02 13.17 -0.82
N ASP A 18 8.43 12.59 0.31
CA ASP A 18 8.49 13.29 1.60
C ASP A 18 9.43 14.50 1.52
N GLY A 19 10.58 14.36 0.84
CA GLY A 19 11.52 15.46 0.58
C GLY A 19 10.94 16.56 -0.33
N GLU A 20 10.18 16.18 -1.36
CA GLU A 20 9.56 17.12 -2.31
C GLU A 20 8.42 17.94 -1.69
N THR A 21 7.66 17.34 -0.77
CA THR A 21 6.51 18.01 -0.16
C THR A 21 6.88 18.94 1.00
N GLY A 22 8.13 18.89 1.48
CA GLY A 22 8.65 19.76 2.55
C GLY A 22 7.92 19.62 3.91
N ARG A 23 6.99 18.67 4.03
CA ARG A 23 6.26 18.37 5.26
C ARG A 23 6.84 17.09 5.86
N GLY A 24 7.81 17.25 6.76
CA GLY A 24 8.36 16.15 7.54
C GLY A 24 7.24 15.47 8.32
N GLY A 25 6.96 14.20 8.02
CA GLY A 25 5.99 13.38 8.74
C GLY A 25 4.78 12.93 7.92
N GLY A 26 5.03 12.05 6.95
CA GLY A 26 4.18 10.86 6.68
C GLY A 26 2.72 11.07 6.31
N GLY A 27 2.32 12.24 5.83
CA GLY A 27 0.92 12.55 5.52
C GLY A 27 0.64 13.00 4.09
N ALA A 28 1.59 13.71 3.46
CA ALA A 28 1.42 14.26 2.14
C ALA A 28 2.31 13.53 1.14
N ILE A 29 1.70 12.87 0.15
CA ILE A 29 2.42 12.39 -1.03
C ILE A 29 2.11 13.29 -2.21
N THR A 30 3.00 13.34 -3.19
CA THR A 30 2.72 14.07 -4.43
C THR A 30 1.54 13.44 -5.18
N PRO A 31 0.74 14.24 -5.91
CA PRO A 31 -0.34 13.70 -6.74
C PRO A 31 0.15 12.64 -7.74
N ALA A 32 1.36 12.82 -8.28
CA ALA A 32 1.99 11.86 -9.18
C ALA A 32 2.23 10.50 -8.49
N LEU A 33 2.79 10.51 -7.27
CA LEU A 33 3.02 9.27 -6.53
C LEU A 33 1.69 8.61 -6.09
N SER A 34 0.68 9.42 -5.76
CA SER A 34 -0.67 8.92 -5.46
C SER A 34 -1.28 8.17 -6.64
N GLY A 35 -1.18 8.74 -7.85
CA GLY A 35 -1.63 8.09 -9.07
C GLY A 35 -0.87 6.80 -9.35
N LYS A 36 0.46 6.83 -9.22
CA LYS A 36 1.33 5.65 -9.42
C LYS A 36 0.95 4.50 -8.47
N LEU A 37 0.77 4.79 -7.18
CA LEU A 37 0.37 3.78 -6.18
C LEU A 37 -1.02 3.21 -6.47
N THR A 38 -1.97 4.08 -6.78
CA THR A 38 -3.35 3.67 -7.08
C THR A 38 -3.40 2.74 -8.28
N GLU A 39 -2.67 3.05 -9.35
CA GLU A 39 -2.64 2.21 -10.55
C GLU A 39 -1.97 0.86 -10.30
N ALA A 40 -0.83 0.84 -9.61
CA ALA A 40 -0.16 -0.39 -9.25
C ALA A 40 -1.03 -1.31 -8.37
N VAL A 41 -1.75 -0.73 -7.40
CA VAL A 41 -2.69 -1.48 -6.56
C VAL A 41 -3.85 -2.02 -7.39
N ARG A 42 -4.45 -1.22 -8.27
CA ARG A 42 -5.54 -1.69 -9.15
C ARG A 42 -5.11 -2.86 -10.02
N LYS A 43 -3.91 -2.78 -10.61
CA LYS A 43 -3.35 -3.87 -11.41
C LYS A 43 -3.19 -5.14 -10.58
N ALA A 44 -2.58 -5.04 -9.40
CA ALA A 44 -2.37 -6.20 -8.53
C ALA A 44 -3.70 -6.80 -8.02
N LEU A 45 -4.71 -5.97 -7.77
CA LEU A 45 -6.06 -6.44 -7.42
C LEU A 45 -6.76 -7.13 -8.59
N ALA A 46 -6.59 -6.63 -9.82
CA ALA A 46 -7.19 -7.23 -11.01
C ALA A 46 -6.58 -8.59 -11.38
N GLU A 47 -5.30 -8.80 -11.05
CA GLU A 47 -4.60 -10.07 -11.20
C GLU A 47 -4.98 -11.09 -10.11
N ASN A 48 -5.63 -10.63 -9.04
CA ASN A 48 -6.06 -11.47 -7.94
C ASN A 48 -7.54 -11.86 -8.08
N LEU A 49 -7.84 -13.17 -7.98
CA LEU A 49 -9.20 -13.71 -8.15
C LEU A 49 -10.02 -13.73 -6.86
N SER A 50 -9.40 -13.43 -5.71
CA SER A 50 -10.02 -13.48 -4.40
C SER A 50 -10.78 -12.20 -4.08
N SER A 51 -12.00 -12.35 -3.60
CA SER A 51 -12.82 -11.23 -3.12
C SER A 51 -12.42 -10.74 -1.72
N ARG A 52 -11.49 -11.42 -1.05
CA ARG A 52 -11.06 -11.13 0.33
C ARG A 52 -9.55 -10.94 0.41
N VAL A 53 -9.07 -9.94 -0.32
CA VAL A 53 -7.67 -9.52 -0.33
C VAL A 53 -7.46 -8.31 0.56
N VAL A 54 -6.33 -8.29 1.27
CA VAL A 54 -5.86 -7.15 2.06
C VAL A 54 -4.53 -6.65 1.53
N ILE A 55 -4.21 -5.38 1.77
CA ILE A 55 -2.92 -4.79 1.44
C ILE A 55 -2.06 -4.74 2.70
N LEU A 56 -0.90 -5.37 2.66
CA LEU A 56 0.10 -5.28 3.72
C LEU A 56 1.05 -4.14 3.44
N ALA A 57 1.20 -3.27 4.44
CA ALA A 57 2.05 -2.09 4.39
C ALA A 57 2.95 -2.01 5.63
N PRO A 58 4.15 -1.42 5.51
CA PRO A 58 4.91 -1.01 6.68
C PRO A 58 4.07 -0.09 7.59
N ASP A 59 4.13 -0.32 8.90
CA ASP A 59 3.28 0.35 9.88
C ASP A 59 3.36 1.88 9.81
N HIS A 60 4.57 2.42 9.62
CA HIS A 60 4.80 3.86 9.47
C HIS A 60 4.20 4.46 8.19
N ARG A 61 3.90 3.63 7.17
CA ARG A 61 3.26 4.05 5.91
C ARG A 61 1.77 3.71 5.85
N ARG A 62 1.28 2.86 6.73
CA ARG A 62 -0.10 2.33 6.69
C ARG A 62 -1.17 3.42 6.62
N ARG A 63 -1.08 4.44 7.48
CA ARG A 63 -2.07 5.53 7.53
C ARG A 63 -2.13 6.31 6.22
N MET A 64 -0.95 6.64 5.68
CA MET A 64 -0.81 7.35 4.40
C MET A 64 -1.35 6.51 3.25
N ILE A 65 -0.95 5.24 3.14
CA ILE A 65 -1.44 4.33 2.09
C ILE A 65 -2.95 4.18 2.17
N ARG A 66 -3.50 3.95 3.38
CA ARG A 66 -4.94 3.87 3.59
C ARG A 66 -5.67 5.14 3.13
N ALA A 67 -5.14 6.33 3.46
CA ALA A 67 -5.74 7.60 3.07
C ALA A 67 -5.74 7.79 1.54
N VAL A 68 -4.64 7.43 0.89
CA VAL A 68 -4.47 7.51 -0.57
C VAL A 68 -5.42 6.55 -1.29
N LEU A 69 -5.51 5.30 -0.85
CA LEU A 69 -6.40 4.33 -1.47
C LEU A 69 -7.87 4.73 -1.29
N ALA A 70 -8.25 5.16 -0.09
CA ALA A 70 -9.60 5.62 0.20
C ALA A 70 -10.00 6.84 -0.65
N SER A 71 -9.11 7.84 -0.80
CA SER A 71 -9.40 9.02 -1.62
C SER A 71 -9.51 8.71 -3.12
N ASN A 72 -8.92 7.61 -3.58
CA ASN A 72 -8.98 7.13 -4.96
C ASN A 72 -10.03 6.02 -5.19
N GLY A 73 -10.95 5.82 -4.23
CA GLY A 73 -12.07 4.89 -4.34
C GLY A 73 -11.69 3.41 -4.19
N ILE A 74 -10.51 3.11 -3.68
CA ILE A 74 -10.07 1.73 -3.39
C ILE A 74 -10.40 1.42 -1.92
N ALA A 75 -11.41 0.58 -1.71
CA ALA A 75 -11.89 0.21 -0.38
C ALA A 75 -11.15 -0.98 0.26
N THR A 76 -10.10 -1.51 -0.40
CA THR A 76 -9.33 -2.65 0.08
C THR A 76 -8.71 -2.36 1.45
N PRO A 77 -8.89 -3.23 2.46
CA PRO A 77 -8.29 -3.03 3.78
C PRO A 77 -6.77 -2.95 3.71
N VAL A 78 -6.19 -2.02 4.47
CA VAL A 78 -4.73 -1.88 4.64
C VAL A 78 -4.37 -2.26 6.06
N ILE A 79 -3.49 -3.25 6.21
CA ILE A 79 -3.06 -3.81 7.49
C ILE A 79 -1.55 -3.57 7.64
N GLY A 80 -1.15 -3.20 8.85
CA GLY A 80 0.25 -3.04 9.22
C GLY A 80 0.93 -4.39 9.36
N LEU A 81 2.21 -4.50 9.00
CA LEU A 81 2.93 -5.78 9.13
C LEU A 81 2.99 -6.23 10.59
N GLU A 82 3.15 -5.30 11.54
CA GLU A 82 3.14 -5.60 12.98
C GLU A 82 1.74 -5.93 13.52
N GLU A 83 0.67 -5.59 12.79
CA GLU A 83 -0.72 -5.91 13.16
C GLU A 83 -1.13 -7.34 12.78
N VAL A 84 -0.32 -8.06 12.00
CA VAL A 84 -0.61 -9.43 11.57
C VAL A 84 -0.25 -10.41 12.68
N ASP A 85 -1.26 -11.09 13.22
CA ASP A 85 -1.06 -12.18 14.18
C ASP A 85 -0.27 -13.33 13.51
N THR A 86 0.81 -13.77 14.16
CA THR A 86 1.63 -14.90 13.69
C THR A 86 0.88 -16.22 13.56
N SER A 87 -0.26 -16.36 14.24
CA SER A 87 -1.15 -17.51 14.15
C SER A 87 -2.19 -17.40 13.02
N ALA A 88 -2.28 -16.24 12.35
CA ALA A 88 -3.21 -16.03 11.27
C ALA A 88 -2.82 -16.83 10.02
N ASP A 89 -3.79 -17.52 9.42
CA ASP A 89 -3.63 -18.19 8.14
C ASP A 89 -3.70 -17.16 6.99
N LEU A 90 -2.55 -16.56 6.71
CA LEU A 90 -2.36 -15.52 5.71
C LEU A 90 -1.54 -16.05 4.54
N HIS A 91 -2.14 -16.04 3.35
CA HIS A 91 -1.48 -16.44 2.11
C HIS A 91 -1.06 -15.18 1.35
N LEU A 92 0.24 -15.06 1.09
CA LEU A 92 0.75 -14.00 0.23
C LEU A 92 0.37 -14.31 -1.22
N ALA A 93 -0.58 -13.54 -1.75
CA ALA A 93 -1.12 -13.74 -3.09
C ALA A 93 -0.36 -12.96 -4.17
N GLY A 94 0.49 -12.00 -3.77
CA GLY A 94 1.31 -11.25 -4.70
C GLY A 94 1.97 -10.03 -4.08
N THR A 95 2.58 -9.23 -4.96
CA THR A 95 3.32 -8.03 -4.58
C THR A 95 2.93 -6.86 -5.47
N VAL A 96 2.62 -5.72 -4.87
CA VAL A 96 2.37 -4.45 -5.56
C VAL A 96 3.71 -3.84 -5.96
N GLN A 97 4.07 -3.91 -7.23
CA GLN A 97 5.36 -3.45 -7.74
C GLN A 97 5.41 -1.91 -7.85
N ALA A 98 6.56 -1.33 -7.50
CA ALA A 98 6.88 0.05 -7.85
C ALA A 98 7.54 0.02 -9.23
N ALA A 99 6.74 0.25 -10.28
CA ALA A 99 7.22 0.27 -11.66
C ALA A 99 8.20 1.42 -11.94
#